data_AF-A0A829GGC1-F1
#
_entry.id   AF-A0A829GGC1-F1
#
_cell.length_a   1.000
_cell.length_b   1.000
_cell.length_c   1.000
_cell.angle_alpha   90.00
_cell.angle_beta   90.00
_cell.angle_gamma   90.00
#
_symmetry.space_group_name_H-M   'P 1'
#
loop_
_entity.id
_entity.type
_entity.pdbx_description
1 polymer ?
#
loop_
_entity_poly.entity_id
_entity_poly.type
_entity_poly.pdbx_seq_one_letter_code
_entity_poly.pdbx_strand_id
1 'polypeptide(L)'
;KKITTPDGQEDFHVRYFDIDSNGHVNNAHYLEWMENSLGYDFLSTHTLRGADIRYEREVAYGTTPVAQYQHDPDDPTKTLHRVVTGEQVNAEAQMTWQDFKA
;
A
#
# COMPACT_ATOMS: atom_id res chain seq x y z
N LYS A 1 -11.28 -7.89 -1.02
CA LYS A 1 -12.25 -7.24 -0.09
C LYS A 1 -11.86 -5.77 0.09
N LYS A 2 -12.67 -4.93 0.75
CA LYS A 2 -12.30 -3.52 1.02
C LYS A 2 -12.02 -3.32 2.51
N ILE A 3 -11.16 -2.36 2.83
CA ILE A 3 -10.92 -1.92 4.20
C ILE A 3 -12.20 -1.28 4.76
N THR A 4 -12.59 -1.69 5.97
CA THR A 4 -13.68 -1.05 6.73
C THR A 4 -13.13 -0.15 7.83
N THR A 5 -12.15 -0.66 8.58
CA THR A 5 -11.44 0.08 9.63
C THR A 5 -9.98 -0.35 9.56
N PRO A 6 -9.04 0.57 9.27
CA PRO A 6 -7.63 0.20 9.13
C PRO A 6 -7.03 -0.17 10.49
N ASP A 7 -6.18 -1.18 10.50
CA ASP A 7 -5.41 -1.59 11.68
C ASP A 7 -4.23 -0.64 11.92
N GLY A 8 -3.70 -0.06 10.84
CA GLY A 8 -2.58 0.88 10.87
C GLY A 8 -2.50 1.69 9.57
N GLN A 9 -1.67 2.73 9.63
CA GLN A 9 -1.42 3.62 8.49
C GLN A 9 -0.07 4.31 8.60
N GLU A 10 0.44 4.77 7.46
CA GLU A 10 1.66 5.57 7.36
C GLU A 10 1.50 6.66 6.28
N ASP A 11 2.03 7.84 6.59
CA ASP A 11 2.01 9.00 5.69
C ASP A 11 3.31 9.03 4.86
N PHE A 12 3.18 9.22 3.55
CA PHE A 12 4.31 9.31 2.62
C PHE A 12 4.35 10.70 1.99
N HIS A 13 5.56 11.17 1.68
CA HIS A 13 5.76 12.42 0.96
C HIS A 13 6.26 12.13 -0.44
N VAL A 14 5.55 12.62 -1.46
CA VAL A 14 5.91 12.42 -2.88
C VAL A 14 7.18 13.20 -3.20
N ARG A 15 8.24 12.46 -3.56
CA ARG A 15 9.55 13.00 -3.92
C ARG A 15 9.64 13.23 -5.42
N TYR A 16 10.67 13.97 -5.82
CA TYR A 16 10.95 14.20 -7.23
C TYR A 16 11.13 12.90 -8.04
N PHE A 17 11.80 11.90 -7.45
CA PHE A 17 12.05 10.61 -8.13
C PHE A 17 10.87 9.65 -8.09
N ASP A 18 9.81 9.98 -7.37
CA ASP A 18 8.59 9.16 -7.37
C ASP A 18 7.75 9.45 -8.63
N ILE A 19 8.04 10.56 -9.32
CA ILE A 19 7.33 11.04 -10.51
C ILE A 19 7.94 10.45 -11.78
N ASP A 20 7.08 9.90 -12.63
CA ASP A 20 7.44 9.37 -13.94
C ASP A 20 7.53 10.45 -15.04
N SER A 21 7.87 10.05 -16.26
CA SER A 21 7.94 10.96 -17.40
C SER A 21 6.60 11.59 -17.80
N ASN A 22 5.48 11.04 -17.32
CA ASN A 22 4.13 11.56 -17.56
C ASN A 22 3.72 12.61 -16.52
N GLY A 23 4.55 12.86 -15.49
CA GLY A 23 4.31 13.86 -14.47
C GLY A 23 3.45 13.39 -13.30
N HIS A 24 3.21 12.08 -13.19
CA HIS A 24 2.46 11.49 -12.07
C HIS A 24 3.33 10.50 -11.30
N VAL A 25 2.91 10.14 -10.09
CA VAL A 25 3.59 9.11 -9.31
C VAL A 25 3.61 7.79 -10.09
N ASN A 26 4.77 7.15 -10.17
CA ASN A 26 4.89 5.83 -10.75
C ASN A 26 4.13 4.78 -9.91
N ASN A 27 3.34 3.94 -10.57
CA ASN A 27 2.57 2.85 -9.95
C ASN A 27 3.39 1.94 -9.02
N ALA A 28 4.70 1.77 -9.26
CA ALA A 28 5.58 0.99 -8.38
C ALA A 28 5.64 1.54 -6.94
N HIS A 29 5.53 2.87 -6.76
CA HIS A 29 5.58 3.46 -5.43
C HIS A 29 4.34 3.18 -4.59
N TYR A 30 3.18 2.92 -5.21
CA TYR A 30 1.99 2.54 -4.46
C TYR A 30 2.19 1.20 -3.76
N LEU A 31 2.82 0.22 -4.44
CA LEU A 31 3.16 -1.06 -3.84
C LEU A 31 4.14 -0.86 -2.68
N GLU A 32 5.20 -0.07 -2.88
CA GLU A 32 6.17 0.27 -1.85
C GLU A 32 5.52 0.90 -0.61
N TRP A 33 4.61 1.87 -0.78
CA TRP A 33 3.93 2.53 0.33
C TRP A 33 3.02 1.57 1.10
N MET A 34 2.26 0.73 0.38
CA MET A 34 1.40 -0.27 1.00
C MET A 34 2.20 -1.30 1.79
N GLU A 35 3.33 -1.80 1.25
CA GLU A 35 4.21 -2.71 1.98
C GLU A 35 4.83 -2.06 3.22
N ASN A 36 5.43 -0.87 3.07
CA ASN A 36 6.09 -0.18 4.20
C ASN A 36 5.13 0.09 5.36
N SER A 37 3.85 0.39 5.07
CA SER A 37 2.85 0.66 6.11
C SER A 37 2.65 -0.51 7.10
N LEU A 38 2.97 -1.76 6.71
CA LEU A 38 2.90 -2.93 7.58
C LEU A 38 4.00 -2.95 8.66
N GLY A 39 5.05 -2.17 8.48
CA GLY A 39 6.15 -2.04 9.43
C GLY A 39 7.17 -3.19 9.40
N TYR A 40 8.31 -2.92 10.02
CA TYR A 40 9.48 -3.81 10.00
C TYR A 40 9.21 -5.22 10.56
N ASP A 41 8.49 -5.32 11.67
CA ASP A 41 8.25 -6.60 12.35
C ASP A 41 7.47 -7.58 11.46
N PHE A 42 6.46 -7.08 10.74
CA PHE A 42 5.69 -7.88 9.80
C PHE A 42 6.53 -8.27 8.57
N LEU A 43 7.18 -7.28 7.93
CA LEU A 43 7.96 -7.49 6.71
C LEU A 43 9.20 -8.35 6.92
N SER A 44 9.77 -8.37 8.13
CA SER A 44 10.92 -9.22 8.46
C SER A 44 10.56 -10.69 8.68
N THR A 45 9.27 -11.00 8.85
CA THR A 45 8.76 -12.35 9.15
C THR A 45 7.88 -12.92 8.03
N HIS A 46 7.52 -12.12 7.03
CA HIS A 46 6.65 -12.51 5.93
C HIS A 46 7.26 -12.18 4.56
N THR A 47 6.99 -13.01 3.56
CA THR A 47 7.38 -12.78 2.16
C THR A 47 6.15 -12.60 1.30
N LEU A 48 6.11 -11.51 0.52
CA LEU A 48 5.03 -11.25 -0.44
C LEU A 48 5.01 -12.33 -1.53
N ARG A 49 3.83 -12.90 -1.79
CA ARG A 49 3.61 -13.92 -2.84
C ARG A 49 2.79 -13.43 -4.02
N GLY A 50 1.94 -12.44 -3.79
CA GLY A 50 1.14 -11.85 -4.85
C GLY A 50 0.43 -10.62 -4.35
N ALA A 51 0.17 -9.69 -5.27
CA ALA A 51 -0.58 -8.49 -5.03
C ALA A 51 -1.56 -8.26 -6.17
N ASP A 52 -2.85 -8.14 -5.84
CA ASP A 52 -3.90 -7.72 -6.75
C ASP A 52 -4.17 -6.24 -6.49
N ILE A 53 -3.70 -5.36 -7.38
CA ILE A 53 -3.76 -3.91 -7.21
C ILE A 53 -4.73 -3.29 -8.21
N ARG A 54 -5.58 -2.38 -7.72
CA ARG A 54 -6.48 -1.55 -8.52
C ARG A 54 -6.13 -0.08 -8.32
N TYR A 55 -5.70 0.57 -9.39
CA TYR A 55 -5.45 2.01 -9.44
C TYR A 55 -6.73 2.75 -9.85
N GLU A 56 -7.16 3.72 -9.04
CA GLU A 56 -8.35 4.53 -9.28
C GLU A 56 -8.01 5.96 -9.70
N ARG A 57 -6.99 6.57 -9.08
CA ARG A 57 -6.61 7.97 -9.30
C ARG A 57 -5.11 8.16 -9.09
N GLU A 58 -4.53 9.00 -9.94
CA GLU A 58 -3.14 9.42 -9.82
C GLU A 58 -2.89 10.28 -8.56
N VAL A 59 -1.73 10.08 -7.94
CA VAL A 59 -1.19 10.96 -6.91
C VAL A 59 -0.31 12.01 -7.57
N ALA A 60 -0.53 13.28 -7.22
CA ALA A 60 0.22 14.41 -7.77
C ALA A 60 1.42 14.77 -6.90
N TYR A 61 2.44 15.39 -7.50
CA TYR A 61 3.60 15.93 -6.79
C TYR A 61 3.20 16.93 -5.69
N GLY A 62 3.93 16.91 -4.58
CA GLY A 62 3.71 17.83 -3.45
C GLY A 62 2.52 17.48 -2.57
N THR A 63 1.88 16.33 -2.78
CA THR A 63 0.85 15.79 -1.89
C THR A 63 1.45 14.84 -0.85
N THR A 64 0.65 14.50 0.16
CA THR A 64 0.99 13.55 1.23
C THR A 64 0.01 12.38 1.17
N PRO A 65 0.26 11.35 0.33
CA PRO A 65 -0.54 10.14 0.34
C PRO A 65 -0.41 9.39 1.67
N VAL A 66 -1.51 8.80 2.13
CA VAL A 66 -1.57 7.96 3.33
C VAL A 66 -1.85 6.53 2.88
N ALA A 67 -0.93 5.61 3.18
CA ALA A 67 -1.17 4.18 2.98
C ALA A 67 -1.78 3.59 4.25
N GLN A 68 -2.86 2.83 4.08
CA GLN A 68 -3.60 2.20 5.15
C GLN A 68 -3.72 0.71 4.87
N TYR A 69 -3.61 -0.09 5.93
CA TYR A 69 -3.74 -1.54 5.82
C TYR A 69 -4.73 -2.09 6.85
N GLN A 70 -5.22 -3.30 6.56
CA GLN A 70 -6.03 -4.11 7.46
C GLN A 70 -5.70 -5.59 7.21
N HIS A 71 -5.48 -6.37 8.26
CA HIS A 71 -5.39 -7.83 8.14
C HIS A 71 -6.75 -8.39 7.73
N ASP A 72 -6.77 -9.35 6.79
CA ASP A 72 -8.03 -9.98 6.40
C ASP A 72 -8.56 -10.84 7.56
N PRO A 73 -9.74 -10.53 8.13
CA PRO A 73 -10.26 -11.25 9.29
C PRO A 73 -10.62 -12.70 8.98
N ASP A 74 -10.79 -13.06 7.71
CA ASP A 74 -11.14 -14.42 7.30
C ASP A 74 -9.93 -15.22 6.77
N ASP A 75 -8.79 -14.57 6.54
CA ASP A 75 -7.58 -15.21 5.99
C ASP A 75 -6.29 -14.54 6.52
N PRO A 76 -5.59 -15.16 7.49
CA PRO A 76 -4.42 -14.56 8.11
C PRO A 76 -3.23 -14.43 7.15
N THR A 77 -3.28 -15.07 5.97
CA THR A 77 -2.24 -14.92 4.94
C THR A 77 -2.44 -13.68 4.07
N LYS A 78 -3.49 -12.90 4.31
CA LYS A 78 -3.85 -11.76 3.47
C LYS A 78 -3.95 -10.46 4.25
N THR A 79 -3.60 -9.39 3.54
CA THR A 79 -3.77 -8.01 4.00
C THR A 79 -4.48 -7.21 2.91
N LEU A 80 -5.40 -6.36 3.32
CA LEU A 80 -6.09 -5.39 2.48
C LEU A 80 -5.42 -4.03 2.63
N HIS A 81 -5.33 -3.29 1.54
CA HIS A 81 -4.59 -2.03 1.47
C HIS A 81 -5.38 -0.97 0.71
N ARG A 82 -5.17 0.29 1.08
CA ARG A 82 -5.53 1.43 0.24
C ARG A 82 -4.56 2.59 0.43
N VAL A 83 -4.33 3.33 -0.65
CA VAL A 83 -3.63 4.62 -0.62
C VAL A 83 -4.67 5.71 -0.84
N VAL A 84 -4.67 6.73 0.02
CA VAL A 84 -5.60 7.86 -0.03
C VAL A 84 -4.86 9.19 -0.01
N THR A 85 -5.44 10.20 -0.65
CA THR A 85 -5.02 11.60 -0.55
C THR A 85 -6.22 12.42 -0.09
N GLY A 86 -6.20 12.88 1.17
CA GLY A 86 -7.40 13.42 1.82
C GLY A 86 -8.49 12.36 1.93
N GLU A 87 -9.67 12.64 1.37
CA GLU A 87 -10.81 11.69 1.36
C GLU A 87 -10.87 10.81 0.10
N GLN A 88 -9.95 11.00 -0.85
CA GLN A 88 -9.99 10.30 -2.14
C GLN A 88 -9.14 9.04 -2.09
N VAL A 89 -9.71 7.93 -2.57
CA VAL A 89 -8.96 6.69 -2.81
C VAL A 89 -8.19 6.82 -4.12
N ASN A 90 -6.88 6.57 -4.05
CA ASN A 90 -5.98 6.56 -5.20
C ASN A 90 -5.75 5.14 -5.72
N ALA A 91 -5.52 4.20 -4.81
CA ALA A 91 -5.35 2.79 -5.15
C ALA A 91 -5.84 1.89 -4.01
N GLU A 92 -6.25 0.68 -4.34
CA GLU A 92 -6.56 -0.39 -3.39
C GLU A 92 -5.78 -1.65 -3.78
N ALA A 93 -5.38 -2.45 -2.81
CA ALA A 93 -4.77 -3.74 -3.08
C ALA A 93 -5.20 -4.82 -2.09
N GLN A 94 -5.09 -6.07 -2.53
CA GLN A 94 -5.05 -7.23 -1.67
C GLN A 94 -3.70 -7.92 -1.88
N MET A 95 -2.97 -8.14 -0.79
CA MET A 95 -1.67 -8.82 -0.81
C MET A 95 -1.78 -10.17 -0.12
N THR A 96 -1.08 -11.16 -0.65
CA THR A 96 -0.98 -12.50 -0.09
C THR A 96 0.46 -12.76 0.33
N TRP A 97 0.62 -13.28 1.54
CA TRP A 97 1.89 -13.46 2.24
C TRP A 97 2.11 -14.92 2.60
N GLN A 98 3.36 -15.23 2.89
CA GLN A 98 3.75 -16.48 3.54
C GLN A 98 4.76 -16.18 4.63
N ASP A 99 4.93 -17.10 5.59
CA ASP A 99 6.02 -17.01 6.55
C ASP A 99 7.37 -17.02 5.82
N PHE A 100 8.29 -16.18 6.30
CA PHE A 100 9.68 -16.21 5.89
C PHE A 100 10.33 -17.49 6.42
N LYS A 101 10.96 -18.26 5.52
CA LYS A 101 11.82 -19.40 5.88
C LYS A 101 13.25 -19.04 5.50
N ALA A 102 14.10 -18.89 6.51
CA ALA A 102 15.54 -18.70 6.35
C ALA A 102 16.21 -19.91 5.68
#